data_AF-A0A950RUH2-F1
#
_entry.id   AF-A0A950RUH2-F1
#
_cell.length_a   1.000
_cell.length_b   1.000
_cell.length_c   1.000
_cell.angle_alpha   90.00
_cell.angle_beta   90.00
_cell.angle_gamma   90.00
#
_symmetry.space_group_name_H-M   'P 1'
#
loop_
_entity.id
_entity.type
_entity.pdbx_description
1 polymer ?
#
loop_
_entity_poly.entity_id
_entity_poly.type
_entity_poly.pdbx_seq_one_letter_code
_entity_poly.pdbx_strand_id
1 'polypeptide(L)'
;MMNRPTPARKRRGLRLLIAVALAATAAGGVHMYASSLQDQVAAQVPPALAAQETTASVLIARSDVPANVPLSPDLFEVKSLPQDAVAPGAVNTPDQLTGKVLANPMSSGEQLVATRLVNPSASPL
;
A
#
# COMPACT_ATOMS: atom_id res chain seq x y z
N MET A 1 -1.51 -59.60 -46.37
CA MET A 1 -1.32 -58.93 -45.07
C MET A 1 -0.55 -57.64 -45.33
N MET A 2 -1.16 -56.48 -45.07
CA MET A 2 -0.64 -55.17 -45.48
C MET A 2 0.34 -54.64 -44.42
N ASN A 3 1.65 -54.63 -44.68
CA ASN A 3 2.64 -54.00 -43.80
C ASN A 3 2.49 -52.47 -43.89
N ARG A 4 2.06 -51.84 -42.79
CA ARG A 4 2.03 -50.37 -42.67
C ARG A 4 3.43 -49.85 -42.38
N PRO A 5 3.97 -48.87 -43.13
CA PRO A 5 5.27 -48.30 -42.82
C PRO A 5 5.21 -47.55 -41.48
N THR A 6 5.99 -48.01 -40.50
CA THR A 6 6.18 -47.34 -39.21
C THR A 6 6.87 -45.99 -39.45
N PRO A 7 6.27 -44.84 -39.10
CA PRO A 7 6.88 -43.55 -39.36
C PRO A 7 8.17 -43.38 -38.54
N ALA A 8 9.26 -43.03 -39.23
CA ALA A 8 10.59 -42.86 -38.66
C ALA A 8 10.60 -41.82 -37.52
N ARG A 9 10.97 -42.28 -36.31
CA ARG A 9 11.04 -41.53 -35.04
C ARG A 9 11.75 -40.16 -35.17
N LYS A 10 12.74 -40.05 -36.09
CA LYS A 10 13.49 -38.81 -36.39
C LYS A 10 12.61 -37.65 -36.88
N ARG A 11 11.60 -37.90 -37.72
CA ARG A 11 10.71 -36.83 -38.24
C ARG A 11 9.77 -36.28 -37.16
N ARG A 12 9.43 -37.11 -36.16
CA ARG A 12 8.64 -36.68 -35.00
C ARG A 12 9.48 -35.84 -34.03
N GLY A 13 10.72 -36.25 -33.77
CA GLY A 13 11.66 -35.46 -32.97
C GLY A 13 11.94 -34.08 -33.57
N LEU A 14 12.18 -34.02 -34.88
CA LEU A 14 12.38 -32.75 -35.58
C LEU A 14 11.16 -31.81 -35.48
N ARG A 15 9.94 -32.35 -35.62
CA ARG A 15 8.70 -31.56 -35.47
C ARG A 15 8.52 -31.03 -34.05
N LEU A 16 8.85 -31.83 -33.03
CA LEU A 16 8.77 -31.39 -31.63
C LEU A 16 9.79 -30.28 -31.34
N LEU A 17 11.01 -30.37 -31.86
CA LEU A 17 12.01 -29.31 -31.71
C LEU A 17 11.56 -28.00 -32.33
N ILE A 18 10.99 -28.05 -33.55
CA ILE A 18 10.46 -26.87 -34.22
C ILE A 18 9.30 -26.26 -33.43
N ALA A 19 8.38 -27.10 -32.90
CA ALA A 19 7.26 -26.62 -32.09
C ALA A 19 7.73 -25.93 -30.79
N VAL A 20 8.74 -26.49 -30.12
CA VAL A 20 9.32 -25.89 -28.91
C VAL A 20 10.03 -24.57 -29.23
N ALA A 21 10.78 -24.51 -30.33
CA ALA A 21 11.44 -23.27 -30.76
C ALA A 21 10.42 -22.16 -31.09
N LEU A 22 9.32 -22.50 -31.76
CA LEU A 22 8.22 -21.58 -32.04
C LEU A 22 7.51 -21.11 -30.76
N ALA A 23 7.27 -22.02 -29.81
CA ALA A 23 6.67 -21.66 -28.53
C ALA A 23 7.58 -20.72 -27.71
N ALA A 24 8.89 -20.99 -27.68
CA ALA A 24 9.85 -20.16 -26.98
C ALA A 24 9.96 -18.74 -27.57
N THR A 25 9.94 -18.63 -28.90
CA THR A 25 9.97 -17.32 -29.59
C THR A 25 8.68 -16.53 -29.35
N ALA A 26 7.52 -17.16 -29.42
CA ALA A 26 6.24 -16.52 -29.10
C ALA A 26 6.18 -16.05 -27.64
N ALA A 27 6.57 -16.90 -26.69
CA ALA A 27 6.59 -16.55 -25.27
C ALA A 27 7.57 -15.41 -24.96
N GLY A 28 8.78 -15.45 -25.54
CA GLY A 28 9.76 -14.38 -25.41
C GLY A 28 9.25 -13.05 -25.98
N GLY A 29 8.62 -13.07 -27.15
CA GLY A 29 8.03 -11.88 -27.76
C GLY A 29 6.88 -11.27 -26.92
N VAL A 30 5.98 -12.12 -26.41
CA VAL A 30 4.90 -11.68 -25.51
C VAL A 30 5.46 -11.07 -24.23
N HIS A 31 6.50 -11.68 -23.63
CA HIS A 31 7.10 -11.16 -22.40
C HIS A 31 7.76 -9.80 -22.63
N MET A 32 8.49 -9.62 -23.73
CA MET A 32 9.11 -8.33 -24.10
C MET A 32 8.06 -7.25 -24.38
N TYR A 33 6.95 -7.62 -25.03
CA TYR A 33 5.88 -6.69 -25.32
C TYR A 33 5.11 -6.30 -24.06
N ALA A 34 4.77 -7.27 -23.20
CA ALA A 34 4.10 -7.01 -21.93
C ALA A 34 4.94 -6.11 -21.01
N SER A 35 6.26 -6.32 -20.93
CA SER A 35 7.14 -5.42 -20.18
C SER A 35 7.18 -4.02 -20.77
N SER A 36 7.23 -3.89 -22.11
CA SER A 36 7.21 -2.58 -22.77
C SER A 36 5.90 -1.82 -22.57
N LEU A 37 4.77 -2.53 -22.43
CA LEU A 37 3.48 -1.92 -22.11
C LEU A 37 3.46 -1.42 -20.66
N GLN A 38 4.02 -2.18 -19.72
CA GLN A 38 4.11 -1.78 -18.32
C GLN A 38 4.94 -0.50 -18.16
N ASP A 39 6.07 -0.40 -18.85
CA ASP A 39 6.95 0.78 -18.83
C ASP A 39 6.28 2.01 -19.48
N GLN A 40 5.54 1.80 -20.57
CA GLN A 40 4.79 2.88 -21.23
C GLN A 40 3.63 3.38 -20.37
N VAL A 41 2.90 2.48 -19.70
CA VAL A 41 1.85 2.88 -18.74
C VAL A 41 2.47 3.64 -17.58
N ALA A 42 3.59 3.18 -17.02
CA ALA A 42 4.32 3.90 -15.97
C ALA A 42 4.80 5.29 -16.41
N ALA A 43 5.23 5.44 -17.68
CA ALA A 43 5.68 6.72 -18.23
C ALA A 43 4.52 7.63 -18.69
N GLN A 44 3.33 7.08 -18.94
CA GLN A 44 2.15 7.81 -19.43
C GLN A 44 1.15 8.14 -18.32
N VAL A 45 1.36 7.69 -17.07
CA VAL A 45 0.70 8.28 -15.91
C VAL A 45 1.13 9.76 -15.85
N PRO A 46 0.24 10.73 -16.11
CA PRO A 46 0.59 12.13 -16.03
C PRO A 46 1.04 12.45 -14.60
N PRO A 47 2.04 13.31 -14.37
CA PRO A 47 2.38 13.80 -13.03
C PRO A 47 1.24 14.58 -12.35
N ALA A 48 0.06 14.69 -12.97
CA ALA A 48 -1.17 15.15 -12.36
C ALA A 48 -1.92 14.05 -11.56
N LEU A 49 -1.71 12.76 -11.87
CA LEU A 49 -2.15 11.62 -11.03
C LEU A 49 -1.03 11.15 -10.08
N ALA A 50 0.23 11.44 -10.44
CA ALA A 50 1.35 11.51 -9.52
C ALA A 50 1.58 12.95 -9.07
N ALA A 51 0.48 13.70 -8.83
CA ALA A 51 0.59 14.80 -7.89
C ALA A 51 1.24 14.16 -6.67
N GLN A 52 2.36 14.72 -6.22
CA GLN A 52 2.79 14.50 -4.85
C GLN A 52 1.59 14.87 -3.99
N GLU A 53 0.71 13.90 -3.73
CA GLU A 53 -0.20 13.98 -2.61
C GLU A 53 0.77 14.10 -1.46
N THR A 54 0.94 15.33 -1.00
CA THR A 54 1.71 15.63 0.19
C THR A 54 1.00 14.85 1.28
N THR A 55 1.50 13.66 1.57
CA THR A 55 0.91 12.83 2.60
C THR A 55 1.47 13.29 3.93
N ALA A 56 0.63 13.43 4.94
CA ALA A 56 1.08 13.65 6.30
C ALA A 56 0.79 12.42 7.15
N SER A 57 1.73 12.09 8.02
CA SER A 57 1.54 11.09 9.07
C SER A 57 0.63 11.67 10.15
N VAL A 58 -0.42 10.95 10.52
CA VAL A 58 -1.32 11.30 11.62
C VAL A 58 -1.53 10.11 12.54
N LEU A 59 -1.78 10.37 13.81
CA LEU A 59 -2.17 9.36 14.78
C LEU A 59 -3.67 9.13 14.75
N ILE A 60 -4.05 7.86 14.64
CA ILE A 60 -5.44 7.40 14.60
C ILE A 60 -5.69 6.43 15.74
N ALA A 61 -6.88 6.50 16.34
CA ALA A 61 -7.32 5.58 17.38
C ALA A 61 -7.46 4.15 16.86
N ARG A 62 -6.80 3.17 17.49
CA ARG A 62 -7.00 1.74 17.15
C ARG A 62 -8.33 1.22 17.68
N SER A 63 -8.73 1.68 18.85
CA SER A 63 -9.98 1.33 19.53
C SER A 63 -10.64 2.58 20.08
N ASP A 64 -11.85 2.44 20.60
CA ASP A 64 -12.47 3.52 21.37
C ASP A 64 -11.58 3.85 22.58
N VAL A 65 -11.31 5.14 22.78
CA VAL A 65 -10.50 5.65 23.89
C VAL A 65 -11.36 6.54 24.77
N PRO A 66 -11.60 6.19 26.04
CA PRO A 66 -12.39 7.00 26.94
C PRO A 66 -11.68 8.31 27.34
N ALA A 67 -12.46 9.30 27.78
CA ALA A 67 -11.92 10.55 28.30
C ALA A 67 -11.14 10.35 29.60
N ASN A 68 -10.24 11.28 29.90
CA ASN A 68 -9.43 11.35 31.13
C ASN A 68 -8.50 10.15 31.37
N VAL A 69 -8.23 9.34 30.34
CA VAL A 69 -7.26 8.25 30.42
C VAL A 69 -5.90 8.73 29.93
N PRO A 70 -4.79 8.34 30.59
CA PRO A 70 -3.44 8.59 30.11
C PRO A 70 -3.24 8.02 28.70
N LEU A 71 -2.70 8.84 27.80
CA LEU A 71 -2.47 8.40 26.42
C LEU A 71 -1.20 7.55 26.33
N SER A 72 -1.37 6.29 25.95
CA SER A 72 -0.28 5.39 25.57
C SER A 72 -0.14 5.34 24.04
N PRO A 73 1.07 5.31 23.48
CA PRO A 73 1.30 5.09 22.05
C PRO A 73 0.60 3.86 21.49
N ASP A 74 0.41 2.81 22.30
CA ASP A 74 -0.19 1.54 21.87
C ASP A 74 -1.68 1.67 21.50
N LEU A 75 -2.36 2.72 21.98
CA LEU A 75 -3.76 3.01 21.66
C LEU A 75 -3.92 3.61 20.25
N PHE A 76 -2.81 3.99 19.62
CA PHE A 76 -2.79 4.71 18.36
C PHE A 76 -1.99 3.98 17.28
N GLU A 77 -2.33 4.25 16.04
CA GLU A 77 -1.55 3.87 14.88
C GLU A 77 -1.18 5.11 14.07
N VAL A 78 0.01 5.10 13.48
CA VAL A 78 0.43 6.14 12.55
C VAL A 78 -0.09 5.77 11.16
N LYS A 79 -0.94 6.61 10.59
CA LYS A 79 -1.46 6.43 9.23
C LYS A 79 -1.02 7.59 8.35
N SER A 80 -0.61 7.27 7.13
CA SER A 80 -0.31 8.26 6.11
C SER A 80 -1.62 8.65 5.40
N LEU A 81 -2.02 9.92 5.48
CA LEU A 81 -3.20 10.45 4.82
C LEU A 81 -2.82 11.58 3.85
N PRO A 82 -3.57 11.78 2.76
CA PRO A 82 -3.43 12.97 1.92
C PRO A 82 -3.62 14.25 2.76
N GLN A 83 -2.86 15.31 2.51
CA GLN A 83 -2.91 16.55 3.29
C GLN A 83 -4.33 17.14 3.40
N ASP A 84 -5.15 16.98 2.37
CA ASP A 84 -6.54 17.45 2.35
C ASP A 84 -7.46 16.66 3.30
N ALA A 85 -7.07 15.45 3.69
CA ALA A 85 -7.80 14.59 4.62
C ALA A 85 -7.30 14.71 6.07
N VAL A 86 -6.25 15.49 6.32
CA VAL A 86 -5.67 15.68 7.65
C VAL A 86 -6.51 16.69 8.43
N ALA A 87 -6.96 16.30 9.62
CA ALA A 87 -7.69 17.20 10.50
C ALA A 87 -6.78 18.37 10.93
N PRO A 88 -7.30 19.62 11.01
CA PRO A 88 -6.54 20.75 11.51
C PRO A 88 -5.99 20.47 12.93
N GLY A 89 -4.67 20.58 13.08
CA GLY A 89 -4.01 20.29 14.36
C GLY A 89 -3.90 18.80 14.70
N ALA A 90 -3.98 17.90 13.71
CA ALA A 90 -3.72 16.48 13.89
C ALA A 90 -2.32 16.25 14.46
N VAL A 91 -2.24 15.33 15.41
CA VAL A 91 -0.99 14.91 16.04
C VAL A 91 -0.32 13.88 15.14
N ASN A 92 0.96 14.09 14.86
CA ASN A 92 1.73 13.28 13.92
C ASN A 92 2.83 12.44 14.59
N THR A 93 3.15 12.69 15.86
CA THR A 93 4.18 11.94 16.59
C THR A 93 3.68 11.44 17.95
N PRO A 94 3.99 10.19 18.34
CA PRO A 94 3.64 9.63 19.64
C PRO A 94 4.22 10.40 20.83
N ASP A 95 5.37 11.07 20.65
CA ASP A 95 6.03 11.84 21.70
C ASP A 95 5.14 12.95 22.27
N GLN A 96 4.23 13.50 21.45
CA GLN A 96 3.28 14.55 21.84
C GLN A 96 2.17 14.04 22.77
N LEU A 97 2.04 12.73 22.96
CA LEU A 97 1.06 12.10 23.85
C LEU A 97 1.54 12.05 25.31
N THR A 98 2.85 12.09 25.53
CA THR A 98 3.45 11.81 26.84
C THR A 98 2.96 12.79 27.88
N GLY A 99 2.39 12.26 28.97
CA GLY A 99 1.87 13.06 30.08
C GLY A 99 0.56 13.78 29.77
N LYS A 100 -0.08 13.52 28.63
CA LYS A 100 -1.38 14.10 28.27
C LYS A 100 -2.53 13.13 28.47
N VAL A 101 -3.72 13.68 28.65
CA VAL A 101 -4.98 12.94 28.72
C VAL A 101 -5.95 13.46 27.66
N LEU A 102 -6.89 12.60 27.26
CA LEU A 102 -7.99 13.00 26.37
C LEU A 102 -9.04 13.81 27.12
N ALA A 103 -9.40 14.98 26.59
CA ALA A 103 -10.50 15.81 27.09
C ALA A 103 -11.86 15.11 26.93
N ASN A 104 -12.08 14.50 25.77
CA ASN A 104 -13.33 13.87 25.36
C ASN A 104 -13.07 12.46 24.84
N PRO A 105 -14.07 11.55 24.88
CA PRO A 105 -13.95 10.23 24.28
C PRO A 105 -13.65 10.34 22.78
N MET A 106 -12.92 9.37 22.26
CA MET A 106 -12.53 9.27 20.87
C MET A 106 -12.89 7.88 20.37
N SER A 107 -13.43 7.78 19.16
CA SER A 107 -13.82 6.50 18.57
C SER A 107 -12.69 5.86 17.77
N SER A 108 -12.74 4.54 17.61
CA SER A 108 -11.84 3.82 16.68
C SER A 108 -11.87 4.44 15.28
N GLY A 109 -10.69 4.61 14.67
CA GLY A 109 -10.54 5.20 13.34
C GLY A 109 -10.54 6.74 13.31
N GLU A 110 -10.73 7.41 14.44
CA GLU A 110 -10.69 8.87 14.52
C GLU A 110 -9.26 9.42 14.59
N GLN A 111 -9.00 10.55 13.93
CA GLN A 111 -7.72 11.25 14.00
C GLN A 111 -7.57 11.99 15.34
N LEU A 112 -6.42 11.82 15.99
CA LEU A 112 -6.10 12.54 17.19
C LEU A 112 -5.71 13.98 16.86
N VAL A 113 -6.41 14.94 17.46
CA VAL A 113 -6.14 16.38 17.30
C VAL A 113 -5.66 16.99 18.61
N ALA A 114 -4.71 17.94 18.51
CA ALA A 114 -4.08 18.57 19.66
C ALA A 114 -5.07 19.30 20.58
N THR A 115 -6.19 19.78 20.03
CA THR A 115 -7.27 20.46 20.79
C THR A 115 -7.97 19.53 21.80
N ARG A 116 -7.84 18.21 21.65
CA ARG A 116 -8.38 17.22 22.60
C ARG A 116 -7.37 16.79 23.66
N LEU A 117 -6.14 17.28 23.60
CA LEU A 117 -5.09 16.91 24.53
C LEU A 117 -5.00 17.90 25.68
N VAL A 118 -5.14 17.40 26.90
CA VAL A 118 -5.05 18.20 28.12
C VAL A 118 -3.83 17.77 28.91
N ASN A 119 -3.11 18.76 29.47
CA ASN A 119 -2.07 18.50 30.47
C ASN A 119 -2.74 18.41 31.85
N PRO A 120 -2.75 17.25 32.53
CA PRO A 120 -3.33 17.11 33.86
C PRO A 120 -2.59 17.95 34.91
N SER A 121 -1.34 18.34 34.63
CA SER A 121 -0.52 19.21 35.49
C SER A 121 -0.81 20.70 35.34
N ALA A 122 -1.65 21.09 34.37
CA ALA A 122 -2.03 22.48 34.11
C ALA A 122 -3.36 22.82 34.81
N SER A 123 -3.45 22.57 36.12
CA SER A 123 -4.48 23.21 36.96
C SER A 123 -3.96 24.58 37.40
N PRO A 124 -4.67 25.69 37.11
CA PRO A 124 -4.42 26.94 37.82
C PRO A 124 -4.93 26.80 39.26
N LEU A 125 -4.13 27.34 40.18
CA LEU A 125 -4.48 27.55 41.59
C LEU A 125 -5.74 28.40 41.74
#